data_AF-A0AAN6U701-F1
#
_entry.id   AF-A0AAN6U701-F1
#
_cell.length_a   1.000
_cell.length_b   1.000
_cell.length_c   1.000
_cell.angle_alpha   90.00
_cell.angle_beta   90.00
_cell.angle_gamma   90.00
#
_symmetry.space_group_name_H-M   'P 1'
#
loop_
_entity.id
_entity.type
_entity.pdbx_description
1 polymer ?
#
loop_
_entity_poly.entity_id
_entity_poly.type
_entity_poly.pdbx_seq_one_letter_code
_entity_poly.pdbx_strand_id
1 'polypeptide(L)'
;MESAQWLDKLFSRYVSSGMFDHVTLPPGYPTNRYFYQEAVKGMTAIVHSTHLPRINNTAPASLRAPATLWSLAIDSVRCMLDAAEHEPSVHSFVYTSSIRAAAQLVPETDTRVKEDSWNARDTILALTSRGQCSDEVLHNSSLVRAEQAVWQWKAQAEEEGLVGLPFKINIVSPANIIGQNFGAPYTDNWRNWIWQLYQFGHATEEIPGAGPTQSHWYVDVEDVALLHIAALFDPDIVGQRLHAWGSYRNWNDAIEILDEYDPESQPKRSFIGHDGVARGQLYTRAPEVRQVLHRWKGNDSSQPCWKPFEKTICESVDVFRKMSRGRSRAPSEVALASRDEAAAEDAGDKDIIWDVGLVPLISESYFASGNGRFASNGADSSGGHL
;
A
#
# COMPACT_ATOMS: atom_id res chain seq x y z
N MET A 1 -3.58 18.72 12.64
CA MET A 1 -4.94 18.17 12.92
C MET A 1 -5.83 18.07 11.68
N GLU A 2 -5.44 18.56 10.48
CA GLU A 2 -6.29 18.50 9.26
C GLU A 2 -6.04 17.27 8.36
N SER A 3 -5.05 16.42 8.61
CA SER A 3 -4.50 15.54 7.56
C SER A 3 -5.41 14.39 7.08
N ALA A 4 -6.42 13.98 7.85
CA ALA A 4 -7.29 12.85 7.50
C ALA A 4 -8.80 13.12 7.55
N GLN A 5 -9.26 14.30 7.97
CA GLN A 5 -10.71 14.61 8.07
C GLN A 5 -11.44 14.58 6.71
N TRP A 6 -10.69 14.64 5.61
CA TRP A 6 -11.25 14.48 4.28
C TRP A 6 -11.81 13.07 4.03
N LEU A 7 -11.40 12.06 4.81
CA LEU A 7 -11.97 10.72 4.75
C LEU A 7 -13.44 10.70 5.13
N ASP A 8 -13.84 11.48 6.14
CA ASP A 8 -15.23 11.55 6.58
C ASP A 8 -16.13 12.12 5.46
N LYS A 9 -15.58 13.04 4.65
CA LYS A 9 -16.26 13.57 3.46
C LYS A 9 -16.31 12.52 2.35
N LEU A 10 -15.18 11.87 2.08
CA LEU A 10 -15.07 10.84 1.04
C LEU A 10 -16.02 9.66 1.32
N PHE A 11 -16.07 9.21 2.57
CA PHE A 11 -16.89 8.09 3.04
C PHE A 11 -18.15 8.54 3.76
N SER A 12 -18.65 9.76 3.47
CA SER A 12 -19.82 10.35 4.15
C SER A 12 -21.05 9.43 4.20
N ARG A 13 -21.28 8.64 3.15
CA ARG A 13 -22.33 7.62 3.15
C ARG A 13 -22.12 6.58 4.25
N TYR A 14 -20.90 6.05 4.39
CA TYR A 14 -20.55 5.06 5.40
C TYR A 14 -20.54 5.67 6.81
N VAL A 15 -20.08 6.91 6.96
CA VAL A 15 -20.19 7.67 8.22
C VAL A 15 -21.65 7.80 8.63
N SER A 16 -22.53 8.23 7.71
CA SER A 16 -23.96 8.44 7.99
C SER A 16 -24.71 7.15 8.35
N SER A 17 -24.22 6.00 7.90
CA SER A 17 -24.79 4.69 8.23
C SER A 17 -24.10 4.00 9.41
N GLY A 18 -23.09 4.62 10.03
CA GLY A 18 -22.29 3.99 11.09
C GLY A 18 -21.43 2.82 10.63
N MET A 19 -21.08 2.76 9.34
CA MET A 19 -20.20 1.74 8.73
C MET A 19 -18.74 2.22 8.59
N PHE A 20 -18.44 3.46 8.97
CA PHE A 20 -17.10 4.01 8.99
C PHE A 20 -16.95 4.89 10.22
N ASP A 21 -15.97 4.54 11.05
CA ASP A 21 -15.57 5.31 12.21
C ASP A 21 -14.14 5.81 12.04
N HIS A 22 -13.91 7.07 12.40
CA HIS A 22 -12.60 7.69 12.37
C HIS A 22 -12.04 7.75 13.79
N VAL A 23 -10.94 7.03 14.03
CA VAL A 23 -10.18 7.09 15.28
C VAL A 23 -8.92 7.94 15.07
N THR A 24 -8.77 9.00 15.86
CA THR A 24 -7.57 9.86 15.84
C THR A 24 -6.62 9.45 16.96
N LEU A 25 -5.39 9.09 16.60
CA LEU A 25 -4.31 8.85 17.57
C LEU A 25 -3.59 10.17 17.91
N PRO A 26 -2.95 10.26 19.08
CA PRO A 26 -2.11 11.42 19.43
C PRO A 26 -1.01 11.68 18.38
N PRO A 27 -0.59 12.95 18.21
CA PRO A 27 0.41 13.31 17.22
C PRO A 27 1.76 12.67 17.53
N GLY A 28 2.45 12.22 16.49
CA GLY A 28 3.77 11.59 16.58
C GLY A 28 3.85 10.36 15.71
N TYR A 29 5.07 9.84 15.55
CA TYR A 29 5.26 8.57 14.89
C TYR A 29 4.72 7.45 15.79
N PRO A 30 3.94 6.48 15.27
CA PRO A 30 3.10 5.64 16.11
C PRO A 30 3.87 4.46 16.72
N THR A 31 4.74 4.76 17.69
CA THR A 31 5.54 3.80 18.47
C THR A 31 5.01 3.57 19.89
N ASN A 32 3.77 4.01 20.16
CA ASN A 32 3.16 3.83 21.47
C ASN A 32 2.04 2.78 21.39
N ARG A 33 2.33 1.56 21.89
CA ARG A 33 1.39 0.44 21.94
C ARG A 33 0.05 0.77 22.60
N TYR A 34 0.02 1.64 23.61
CA TYR A 34 -1.23 1.96 24.32
C TYR A 34 -2.23 2.70 23.43
N PHE A 35 -1.75 3.51 22.48
CA PHE A 35 -2.63 4.19 21.53
C PHE A 35 -3.28 3.20 20.57
N TYR A 36 -2.55 2.18 20.14
CA TYR A 36 -3.12 1.12 19.32
C TYR A 36 -4.05 0.19 20.11
N GLN A 37 -3.71 -0.18 21.35
CA GLN A 37 -4.57 -0.99 22.22
C GLN A 37 -5.95 -0.35 22.42
N GLU A 38 -6.02 0.96 22.58
CA GLU A 38 -7.30 1.66 22.66
C GLU A 38 -8.05 1.67 21.31
N ALA A 39 -7.33 1.84 20.20
CA ALA A 39 -7.91 1.95 18.87
C ALA A 39 -8.43 0.62 18.29
N VAL A 40 -7.86 -0.51 18.70
CA VAL A 40 -8.24 -1.84 18.19
C VAL A 40 -9.39 -2.48 18.98
N LYS A 41 -9.92 -1.84 20.02
CA LYS A 41 -10.96 -2.43 20.87
C LYS A 41 -12.19 -2.87 20.07
N GLY A 42 -12.55 -4.14 20.21
CA GLY A 42 -13.70 -4.74 19.52
C GLY A 42 -13.52 -4.94 18.00
N MET A 43 -12.29 -4.88 17.49
CA MET A 43 -12.00 -5.10 16.07
C MET A 43 -11.80 -6.58 15.74
N THR A 44 -12.40 -7.04 14.65
CA THR A 44 -12.26 -8.43 14.19
C THR A 44 -11.00 -8.66 13.35
N ALA A 45 -10.57 -7.62 12.63
CA ALA A 45 -9.57 -7.70 11.59
C ALA A 45 -8.77 -6.39 11.50
N ILE A 46 -7.47 -6.51 11.26
CA ILE A 46 -6.57 -5.35 11.16
C ILE A 46 -5.82 -5.40 9.83
N VAL A 47 -5.86 -4.29 9.10
CA VAL A 47 -4.93 -4.01 7.98
C VAL A 47 -3.94 -2.95 8.44
N HIS A 48 -2.70 -3.36 8.70
CA HIS A 48 -1.62 -2.43 9.02
C HIS A 48 -0.88 -2.05 7.73
N SER A 49 -1.26 -0.92 7.15
CA SER A 49 -0.55 -0.31 6.02
C SER A 49 0.85 0.12 6.47
N THR A 50 1.91 -0.24 5.72
CA THR A 50 3.26 0.25 6.02
C THR A 50 3.24 1.77 6.19
N HIS A 51 3.64 2.22 7.36
CA HIS A 51 3.93 3.62 7.63
C HIS A 51 5.41 3.71 7.99
N LEU A 52 6.17 4.56 7.29
CA LEU A 52 7.58 4.81 7.54
C LEU A 52 7.81 6.31 7.69
N PRO A 53 8.79 6.76 8.49
CA PRO A 53 9.18 8.15 8.54
C PRO A 53 9.58 8.63 7.15
N ARG A 54 9.08 9.80 6.76
CA ARG A 54 9.44 10.40 5.47
C ARG A 54 10.91 10.82 5.53
N ILE A 55 11.71 10.27 4.62
CA ILE A 55 13.11 10.67 4.41
C ILE A 55 13.11 11.62 3.22
N ASN A 56 13.42 12.88 3.48
CA ASN A 56 13.55 13.92 2.47
C ASN A 56 14.52 15.00 2.98
N ASN A 57 14.72 16.06 2.20
CA ASN A 57 15.63 17.15 2.55
C ASN A 57 15.22 17.94 3.81
N THR A 58 13.97 17.78 4.28
CA THR A 58 13.48 18.42 5.51
C THR A 58 13.51 17.49 6.72
N ALA A 59 13.87 16.22 6.54
CA ALA A 59 13.92 15.26 7.62
C ALA A 59 15.11 15.55 8.56
N PRO A 60 14.93 15.41 9.89
CA PRO A 60 16.04 15.50 10.84
C PRO A 60 17.20 14.58 10.45
N ALA A 61 18.44 15.06 10.59
CA ALA A 61 19.63 14.29 10.24
C ALA A 61 19.71 12.94 10.98
N SER A 62 19.14 12.86 12.20
CA SER A 62 19.04 11.63 12.98
C SER A 62 18.21 10.54 12.30
N LEU A 63 17.18 10.88 11.52
CA LEU A 63 16.38 9.91 10.76
C LEU A 63 17.16 9.29 9.59
N ARG A 64 18.28 9.90 9.18
CA ARG A 64 19.16 9.34 8.15
C ARG A 64 20.09 8.24 8.69
N ALA A 65 20.14 8.05 10.02
CA ALA A 65 20.82 6.92 10.61
C ALA A 65 19.97 5.64 10.47
N PRO A 66 20.47 4.57 9.82
CA PRO A 66 19.71 3.34 9.63
C PRO A 66 19.15 2.77 10.93
N ALA A 67 19.94 2.78 12.01
CA ALA A 67 19.50 2.27 13.31
C ALA A 67 18.25 2.99 13.83
N THR A 68 18.21 4.32 13.76
CA THR A 68 17.06 5.12 14.21
C THR A 68 15.83 4.83 13.38
N LEU A 69 15.97 4.84 12.05
CA LEU A 69 14.85 4.60 11.15
C LEU A 69 14.30 3.18 11.25
N TRP A 70 15.19 2.19 11.33
CA TRP A 70 14.80 0.78 11.49
C TRP A 70 14.09 0.54 12.81
N SER A 71 14.55 1.14 13.91
CA SER A 71 13.84 1.05 15.19
C SER A 71 12.42 1.59 15.08
N LEU A 72 12.22 2.77 14.48
CA LEU A 72 10.88 3.32 14.27
C LEU A 72 10.01 2.38 13.41
N ALA A 73 10.55 1.87 12.31
CA ALA A 73 9.85 0.95 11.42
C ALA A 73 9.42 -0.35 12.14
N ILE A 74 10.34 -0.94 12.92
CA ILE A 74 10.11 -2.15 13.72
C ILE A 74 9.07 -1.89 14.83
N ASP A 75 9.22 -0.78 15.56
CA ASP A 75 8.36 -0.44 16.69
C ASP A 75 6.94 -0.15 16.25
N SER A 76 6.73 0.49 15.08
CA SER A 76 5.38 0.70 14.52
C SER A 76 4.64 -0.62 14.31
N VAL A 77 5.33 -1.61 13.73
CA VAL A 77 4.77 -2.94 13.47
C VAL A 77 4.50 -3.68 14.76
N ARG A 78 5.49 -3.73 15.66
CA ARG A 78 5.36 -4.42 16.95
C ARG A 78 4.25 -3.84 17.80
N CYS A 79 4.14 -2.52 17.90
CA CYS A 79 3.09 -1.89 18.70
C CYS A 79 1.67 -2.27 18.22
N MET A 80 1.45 -2.43 16.92
CA MET A 80 0.16 -2.88 16.40
C MET A 80 -0.06 -4.39 16.61
N LEU A 81 0.96 -5.22 16.43
CA LEU A 81 0.86 -6.67 16.68
C LEU A 81 0.60 -6.97 18.16
N ASP A 82 1.31 -6.28 19.06
CA ASP A 82 1.08 -6.36 20.50
C ASP A 82 -0.35 -5.91 20.84
N ALA A 83 -0.85 -4.85 20.20
CA ALA A 83 -2.23 -4.40 20.39
C ALA A 83 -3.25 -5.45 19.91
N ALA A 84 -3.00 -6.05 18.75
CA ALA A 84 -3.82 -7.13 18.19
C ALA A 84 -3.87 -8.36 19.10
N GLU A 85 -2.74 -8.74 19.69
CA GLU A 85 -2.66 -9.86 20.64
C GLU A 85 -3.47 -9.62 21.91
N HIS A 86 -3.52 -8.37 22.38
CA HIS A 86 -4.26 -7.99 23.58
C HIS A 86 -5.76 -7.78 23.35
N GLU A 87 -6.24 -7.87 22.10
CA GLU A 87 -7.66 -7.77 21.75
C GLU A 87 -8.20 -9.13 21.32
N PRO A 88 -8.91 -9.87 22.20
CA PRO A 88 -9.40 -11.22 21.91
C PRO A 88 -10.35 -11.32 20.71
N SER A 89 -10.98 -10.22 20.30
CA SER A 89 -11.84 -10.21 19.11
C SER A 89 -11.08 -10.16 17.78
N VAL A 90 -9.77 -9.88 17.78
CA VAL A 90 -8.97 -9.89 16.55
C VAL A 90 -8.68 -11.32 16.12
N HIS A 91 -9.09 -11.68 14.90
CA HIS A 91 -8.88 -13.00 14.30
C HIS A 91 -7.97 -12.97 13.06
N SER A 92 -7.72 -11.78 12.49
CA SER A 92 -6.85 -11.64 11.32
C SER A 92 -6.06 -10.34 11.32
N PHE A 93 -4.79 -10.46 10.98
CA PHE A 93 -3.87 -9.35 10.80
C PHE A 93 -3.21 -9.43 9.43
N VAL A 94 -3.30 -8.35 8.66
CA VAL A 94 -2.64 -8.22 7.36
C VAL A 94 -1.70 -7.02 7.40
N TYR A 95 -0.43 -7.26 7.07
CA TYR A 95 0.55 -6.19 6.88
C TYR A 95 0.70 -5.89 5.39
N THR A 96 0.53 -4.63 5.01
CA THR A 96 0.87 -4.17 3.67
C THR A 96 2.37 -3.93 3.62
N SER A 97 3.14 -4.80 2.98
CA SER A 97 4.57 -4.62 2.69
C SER A 97 4.77 -3.99 1.30
N SER A 98 5.87 -4.32 0.63
CA SER A 98 6.24 -3.84 -0.69
C SER A 98 7.15 -4.85 -1.40
N ILE A 99 7.14 -4.84 -2.73
CA ILE A 99 8.12 -5.55 -3.56
C ILE A 99 9.56 -5.22 -3.14
N ARG A 100 9.81 -3.99 -2.65
CA ARG A 100 11.12 -3.52 -2.22
C ARG A 100 11.64 -4.18 -0.94
N ALA A 101 10.77 -4.77 -0.13
CA ALA A 101 11.18 -5.62 0.98
C ALA A 101 11.67 -7.00 0.51
N ALA A 102 11.11 -7.51 -0.60
CA ALA A 102 11.40 -8.84 -1.12
C ALA A 102 12.63 -8.89 -2.03
N ALA A 103 12.77 -7.88 -2.88
CA ALA A 103 13.79 -7.86 -3.91
C ALA A 103 14.21 -6.43 -4.25
N GLN A 104 15.46 -6.32 -4.70
CA GLN A 104 15.88 -5.16 -5.45
C GLN A 104 15.52 -5.35 -6.92
N LEU A 105 15.07 -4.27 -7.55
CA LEU A 105 14.93 -4.23 -9.01
C LEU A 105 16.26 -3.83 -9.59
N VAL A 106 17.13 -4.82 -9.79
CA VAL A 106 18.39 -4.61 -10.50
C VAL A 106 18.10 -4.86 -11.98
N PRO A 107 18.29 -3.86 -12.85
CA PRO A 107 18.16 -4.06 -14.29
C PRO A 107 19.02 -5.21 -14.79
N GLU A 108 18.56 -5.89 -15.84
CA GLU A 108 19.32 -6.92 -16.54
C GLU A 108 19.68 -8.15 -15.70
N THR A 109 19.05 -8.29 -14.53
CA THR A 109 19.14 -9.51 -13.70
C THR A 109 17.79 -10.19 -13.62
N ASP A 110 17.82 -11.51 -13.79
CA ASP A 110 16.68 -12.39 -13.54
C ASP A 110 16.74 -12.85 -12.08
N THR A 111 15.83 -12.36 -11.24
CA THR A 111 15.77 -12.75 -9.83
C THR A 111 14.50 -13.53 -9.54
N ARG A 112 14.66 -14.73 -8.96
CA ARG A 112 13.53 -15.53 -8.49
C ARG A 112 13.23 -15.21 -7.03
N VAL A 113 12.12 -14.53 -6.80
CA VAL A 113 11.62 -14.15 -5.49
C VAL A 113 10.71 -15.26 -4.97
N LYS A 114 10.99 -15.69 -3.75
CA LYS A 114 10.21 -16.63 -2.95
C LYS A 114 9.65 -15.90 -1.73
N GLU A 115 8.80 -16.57 -0.97
CA GLU A 115 8.23 -16.05 0.28
C GLU A 115 9.31 -15.58 1.27
N ASP A 116 10.44 -16.30 1.34
CA ASP A 116 11.59 -16.04 2.21
C ASP A 116 12.67 -15.12 1.59
N SER A 117 12.40 -14.51 0.43
CA SER A 117 13.35 -13.60 -0.22
C SER A 117 13.33 -12.22 0.40
N TRP A 118 14.53 -11.64 0.56
CA TRP A 118 14.71 -10.34 1.18
C TRP A 118 15.63 -9.46 0.33
N ASN A 119 15.35 -8.16 0.32
CA ASN A 119 16.27 -7.16 -0.23
C ASN A 119 17.45 -6.93 0.73
N ALA A 120 18.33 -7.94 0.80
CA ALA A 120 19.53 -7.91 1.62
C ALA A 120 20.51 -6.82 1.15
N ARG A 121 20.53 -6.51 -0.15
CA ARG A 121 21.44 -5.52 -0.72
C ARG A 121 21.22 -4.12 -0.15
N ASP A 122 19.99 -3.61 -0.19
CA ASP A 122 19.72 -2.27 0.35
C ASP A 122 19.95 -2.23 1.86
N THR A 123 19.67 -3.33 2.56
CA THR A 123 19.95 -3.46 4.00
C THR A 123 21.45 -3.41 4.31
N ILE A 124 22.28 -4.10 3.53
CA ILE A 124 23.74 -4.08 3.66
C ILE A 124 24.28 -2.69 3.31
N LEU A 125 23.85 -2.12 2.18
CA LEU A 125 24.31 -0.79 1.73
C LEU A 125 23.96 0.29 2.75
N ALA A 126 22.73 0.29 3.29
CA ALA A 126 22.33 1.22 4.34
C ALA A 126 23.28 1.11 5.54
N LEU A 127 23.58 -0.10 6.01
CA LEU A 127 24.48 -0.35 7.14
C LEU A 127 25.94 0.07 6.86
N THR A 128 26.48 -0.28 5.68
CA THR A 128 27.90 -0.09 5.36
C THR A 128 28.23 1.32 4.87
N SER A 129 27.23 2.07 4.39
CA SER A 129 27.42 3.43 3.85
C SER A 129 27.75 4.49 4.90
N ARG A 130 27.66 4.18 6.20
CA ARG A 130 27.91 5.13 7.30
C ARG A 130 27.12 6.44 7.16
N GLY A 131 25.86 6.35 6.72
CA GLY A 131 24.96 7.50 6.54
C GLY A 131 25.05 8.18 5.17
N GLN A 132 25.78 7.62 4.22
CA GLN A 132 25.98 8.19 2.87
C GLN A 132 25.15 7.50 1.77
N CYS A 133 24.29 6.53 2.11
CA CYS A 133 23.40 5.92 1.12
C CYS A 133 22.29 6.87 0.66
N SER A 134 21.68 6.55 -0.47
CA SER A 134 20.53 7.29 -0.99
C SER A 134 19.28 7.09 -0.12
N ASP A 135 18.34 8.04 -0.21
CA ASP A 135 17.04 7.97 0.46
C ASP A 135 16.28 6.70 0.08
N GLU A 136 16.38 6.27 -1.17
CA GLU A 136 15.77 5.02 -1.66
C GLU A 136 16.35 3.79 -0.97
N VAL A 137 17.68 3.67 -0.86
CA VAL A 137 18.32 2.55 -0.15
C VAL A 137 17.89 2.51 1.31
N LEU A 138 17.88 3.68 1.95
CA LEU A 138 17.50 3.79 3.35
C LEU A 138 16.01 3.46 3.57
N HIS A 139 15.13 3.95 2.70
CA HIS A 139 13.70 3.63 2.69
C HIS A 139 13.46 2.12 2.47
N ASN A 140 14.03 1.54 1.42
CA ASN A 140 13.89 0.11 1.10
C ASN A 140 14.41 -0.78 2.23
N SER A 141 15.54 -0.44 2.83
CA SER A 141 16.06 -1.18 3.98
C SER A 141 15.09 -1.17 5.17
N SER A 142 14.33 -0.10 5.35
CA SER A 142 13.36 0.02 6.43
C SER A 142 12.10 -0.80 6.17
N LEU A 143 11.67 -0.91 4.90
CA LEU A 143 10.62 -1.84 4.47
C LEU A 143 11.00 -3.29 4.78
N VAL A 144 12.26 -3.68 4.52
CA VAL A 144 12.79 -5.01 4.88
C VAL A 144 12.67 -5.23 6.39
N ARG A 145 13.15 -4.28 7.20
CA ARG A 145 13.13 -4.42 8.67
C ARG A 145 11.73 -4.47 9.26
N ALA A 146 10.81 -3.66 8.76
CA ALA A 146 9.43 -3.66 9.22
C ALA A 146 8.74 -5.00 8.93
N GLU A 147 8.87 -5.53 7.71
CA GLU A 147 8.28 -6.84 7.39
C GLU A 147 8.97 -7.99 8.13
N GLN A 148 10.30 -7.95 8.30
CA GLN A 148 11.01 -8.92 9.14
C GLN A 148 10.50 -8.92 10.58
N ALA A 149 10.13 -7.76 11.13
CA ALA A 149 9.57 -7.66 12.47
C ALA A 149 8.23 -8.41 12.59
N VAL A 150 7.39 -8.41 11.55
CA VAL A 150 6.14 -9.20 11.54
C VAL A 150 6.44 -10.69 11.70
N TRP A 151 7.36 -11.21 10.88
CA TRP A 151 7.70 -12.63 10.90
C TRP A 151 8.44 -13.03 12.18
N GLN A 152 9.32 -12.18 12.70
CA GLN A 152 10.00 -12.41 13.98
C GLN A 152 9.03 -12.43 15.15
N TRP A 153 8.08 -11.48 15.19
CA TRP A 153 7.03 -11.46 16.20
C TRP A 153 6.20 -12.75 16.15
N LYS A 154 5.80 -13.18 14.96
CA LYS A 154 5.06 -14.44 14.76
C LYS A 154 5.84 -15.65 15.29
N ALA A 155 7.12 -15.77 14.92
CA ALA A 155 7.97 -16.88 15.36
C ALA A 155 8.16 -16.88 16.89
N GLN A 156 8.37 -15.70 17.48
CA GLN A 156 8.48 -15.56 18.94
C GLN A 156 7.19 -15.98 19.65
N ALA A 157 6.03 -15.54 19.16
CA ALA A 157 4.73 -15.94 19.69
C ALA A 157 4.52 -17.46 19.63
N GLU A 158 4.93 -18.11 18.53
CA GLU A 158 4.90 -19.57 18.38
C GLU A 158 5.86 -20.28 19.38
N GLU A 159 7.06 -19.75 19.61
CA GLU A 159 8.06 -20.30 20.55
C GLU A 159 7.64 -20.17 22.02
N GLU A 160 6.99 -19.07 22.39
CA GLU A 160 6.51 -18.81 23.76
C GLU A 160 5.31 -19.68 24.16
N GLY A 161 4.86 -20.57 23.26
CA GLY A 161 3.81 -21.54 23.55
C GLY A 161 2.42 -20.92 23.57
N LEU A 162 2.21 -19.80 22.87
CA LEU A 162 0.86 -19.36 22.49
C LEU A 162 0.30 -20.43 21.54
N VAL A 163 -0.35 -21.45 22.12
CA VAL A 163 -0.93 -22.58 21.38
C VAL A 163 -2.00 -22.06 20.44
N GLY A 164 -1.63 -21.90 19.17
CA GLY A 164 -2.45 -21.23 18.16
C GLY A 164 -2.40 -19.71 18.35
N LEU A 165 -1.68 -19.01 17.47
CA LEU A 165 -1.75 -17.55 17.37
C LEU A 165 -3.23 -17.10 17.44
N PRO A 166 -3.57 -16.08 18.25
CA PRO A 166 -4.97 -15.65 18.42
C PRO A 166 -5.59 -15.18 17.10
N PHE A 167 -4.76 -14.79 16.14
CA PHE A 167 -5.16 -14.38 14.80
C PHE A 167 -4.20 -14.91 13.73
N LYS A 168 -4.70 -15.06 12.50
CA LYS A 168 -3.85 -15.34 11.35
C LYS A 168 -3.06 -14.09 10.94
N ILE A 169 -1.82 -14.29 10.52
CA ILE A 169 -0.94 -13.21 10.01
C ILE A 169 -0.67 -13.46 8.54
N ASN A 170 -0.92 -12.47 7.70
CA ASN A 170 -0.59 -12.48 6.28
C ASN A 170 0.10 -11.18 5.87
N ILE A 171 0.86 -11.24 4.79
CA ILE A 171 1.48 -10.07 4.16
C ILE A 171 0.88 -9.90 2.77
N VAL A 172 0.48 -8.67 2.41
CA VAL A 172 0.29 -8.30 1.00
C VAL A 172 1.51 -7.47 0.61
N SER A 173 2.20 -7.85 -0.48
CA SER A 173 3.43 -7.20 -0.96
C SER A 173 3.19 -6.64 -2.37
N PRO A 174 2.64 -5.41 -2.48
CA PRO A 174 2.39 -4.78 -3.77
C PRO A 174 3.66 -4.38 -4.50
N ALA A 175 3.56 -4.38 -5.83
CA ALA A 175 4.50 -3.68 -6.68
C ALA A 175 4.14 -2.18 -6.78
N ASN A 176 4.41 -1.54 -7.92
CA ASN A 176 4.04 -0.14 -8.12
C ASN A 176 2.51 -0.02 -8.29
N ILE A 177 1.84 0.54 -7.28
CA ILE A 177 0.38 0.66 -7.23
C ILE A 177 -0.06 1.84 -8.10
N ILE A 178 -0.95 1.57 -9.04
CA ILE A 178 -1.56 2.56 -9.92
C ILE A 178 -3.08 2.40 -9.93
N GLY A 179 -3.79 3.40 -10.45
CA GLY A 179 -5.24 3.38 -10.55
C GLY A 179 -5.90 4.59 -9.87
N GLN A 180 -7.21 4.50 -9.74
CA GLN A 180 -8.02 5.61 -9.27
C GLN A 180 -7.69 5.98 -7.82
N ASN A 181 -7.27 7.23 -7.60
CA ASN A 181 -7.07 7.78 -6.27
C ASN A 181 -8.33 8.54 -5.82
N PHE A 182 -9.09 7.97 -4.89
CA PHE A 182 -10.30 8.60 -4.34
C PHE A 182 -10.03 9.87 -3.52
N GLY A 183 -8.80 10.03 -3.01
CA GLY A 183 -8.35 11.22 -2.30
C GLY A 183 -7.96 12.39 -3.21
N ALA A 184 -8.06 12.25 -4.53
CA ALA A 184 -7.66 13.28 -5.48
C ALA A 184 -8.37 14.65 -5.34
N PRO A 185 -9.63 14.75 -4.87
CA PRO A 185 -10.23 16.04 -4.56
C PRO A 185 -9.63 16.75 -3.33
N TYR A 186 -8.94 16.01 -2.46
CA TYR A 186 -8.60 16.43 -1.10
C TYR A 186 -7.09 16.50 -0.85
N THR A 187 -6.30 15.80 -1.65
CA THR A 187 -4.83 15.72 -1.53
C THR A 187 -4.19 15.95 -2.89
N ASP A 188 -2.89 16.19 -2.92
CA ASP A 188 -2.11 16.21 -4.17
C ASP A 188 -1.26 14.95 -4.37
N ASN A 189 -1.34 13.98 -3.45
CA ASN A 189 -0.59 12.72 -3.49
C ASN A 189 -0.97 11.80 -4.67
N TRP A 190 -2.04 12.12 -5.39
CA TRP A 190 -2.47 11.41 -6.60
C TRP A 190 -1.68 11.80 -7.87
N ARG A 191 -0.90 12.89 -7.81
CA ARG A 191 -0.09 13.42 -8.94
C ARG A 191 1.17 12.59 -9.19
N ASN A 192 0.96 11.30 -9.44
CA ASN A 192 2.02 10.32 -9.70
C ASN A 192 2.67 10.52 -11.08
N TRP A 193 3.62 9.65 -11.42
CA TRP A 193 4.36 9.71 -12.69
C TRP A 193 3.44 9.61 -13.92
N ILE A 194 2.34 8.85 -13.87
CA ILE A 194 1.37 8.77 -14.98
C ILE A 194 0.67 10.11 -15.18
N TRP A 195 0.27 10.76 -14.10
CA TRP A 195 -0.32 12.10 -14.17
C TRP A 195 0.67 13.11 -14.77
N GLN A 196 1.94 13.06 -14.37
CA GLN A 196 2.96 13.96 -14.91
C GLN A 196 3.23 13.70 -16.40
N LEU A 197 3.35 12.43 -16.81
CA LEU A 197 3.42 12.08 -18.23
C LEU A 197 2.20 12.58 -19.01
N TYR A 198 1.00 12.45 -18.44
CA TYR A 198 -0.23 12.92 -19.08
C TYR A 198 -0.28 14.44 -19.20
N GLN A 199 0.08 15.17 -18.14
CA GLN A 199 -0.05 16.62 -18.01
C GLN A 199 1.11 17.42 -18.60
N PHE A 200 2.34 16.89 -18.54
CA PHE A 200 3.57 17.59 -18.91
C PHE A 200 4.39 16.88 -19.99
N GLY A 201 3.98 15.69 -20.42
CA GLY A 201 4.68 14.92 -21.47
C GLY A 201 5.98 14.27 -21.00
N HIS A 202 6.37 14.51 -19.74
CA HIS A 202 7.52 13.94 -19.06
C HIS A 202 7.22 13.86 -17.55
N ALA A 203 7.99 13.05 -16.84
CA ALA A 203 7.92 12.92 -15.39
C ALA A 203 9.35 12.92 -14.85
N THR A 204 9.62 13.69 -13.80
CA THR A 204 10.95 13.80 -13.22
C THR A 204 11.32 12.55 -12.42
N GLU A 205 12.61 12.20 -12.40
CA GLU A 205 13.11 11.04 -11.63
C GLU A 205 12.88 11.18 -10.12
N GLU A 206 12.64 12.41 -9.64
CA GLU A 206 12.34 12.74 -8.24
C GLU A 206 10.95 12.25 -7.79
N ILE A 207 10.07 11.87 -8.72
CA ILE A 207 8.73 11.39 -8.38
C ILE A 207 8.83 9.92 -7.93
N PRO A 208 8.23 9.55 -6.79
CA PRO A 208 8.12 8.15 -6.41
C PRO A 208 7.49 7.30 -7.52
N GLY A 209 8.20 6.23 -7.92
CA GLY A 209 7.79 5.38 -9.04
C GLY A 209 8.26 5.86 -10.42
N ALA A 210 8.96 6.99 -10.51
CA ALA A 210 9.64 7.50 -11.71
C ALA A 210 11.15 7.36 -11.72
N GLY A 211 11.71 6.68 -10.72
CA GLY A 211 13.14 6.43 -10.60
C GLY A 211 13.74 5.62 -11.77
N PRO A 212 15.05 5.35 -11.72
CA PRO A 212 15.90 4.97 -12.85
C PRO A 212 15.55 3.64 -13.54
N THR A 213 14.60 2.87 -12.99
CA THR A 213 14.05 1.67 -13.62
C THR A 213 12.71 2.01 -14.27
N GLN A 214 12.75 2.42 -15.53
CA GLN A 214 11.56 2.71 -16.34
C GLN A 214 10.75 1.46 -16.67
N SER A 215 11.24 0.26 -16.32
CA SER A 215 10.50 -1.01 -16.38
C SER A 215 10.26 -1.55 -14.97
N HIS A 216 9.02 -1.86 -14.64
CA HIS A 216 8.63 -2.32 -13.31
C HIS A 216 7.40 -3.22 -13.36
N TRP A 217 7.15 -3.94 -12.27
CA TRP A 217 5.85 -4.55 -12.00
C TRP A 217 4.83 -3.50 -11.54
N TYR A 218 3.68 -3.45 -12.17
CA TYR A 218 2.56 -2.59 -11.80
C TYR A 218 1.38 -3.44 -11.33
N VAL A 219 0.55 -2.86 -10.49
CA VAL A 219 -0.67 -3.49 -10.00
C VAL A 219 -1.74 -2.43 -9.80
N ASP A 220 -2.98 -2.78 -10.16
CA ASP A 220 -4.13 -1.92 -9.94
C ASP A 220 -4.49 -1.86 -8.44
N VAL A 221 -4.85 -0.67 -7.96
CA VAL A 221 -5.24 -0.43 -6.57
C VAL A 221 -6.43 -1.29 -6.12
N GLU A 222 -7.38 -1.62 -7.02
CA GLU A 222 -8.52 -2.47 -6.70
C GLU A 222 -8.10 -3.93 -6.50
N ASP A 223 -7.16 -4.44 -7.30
CA ASP A 223 -6.61 -5.79 -7.12
C ASP A 223 -5.82 -5.89 -5.81
N VAL A 224 -5.06 -4.84 -5.47
CA VAL A 224 -4.37 -4.76 -4.17
C VAL A 224 -5.39 -4.76 -3.03
N ALA A 225 -6.43 -3.94 -3.10
CA ALA A 225 -7.48 -3.91 -2.09
C ALA A 225 -8.18 -5.26 -1.95
N LEU A 226 -8.50 -5.93 -3.06
CA LEU A 226 -9.12 -7.24 -3.06
C LEU A 226 -8.21 -8.31 -2.41
N LEU A 227 -6.90 -8.24 -2.63
CA LEU A 227 -5.95 -9.13 -1.96
C LEU A 227 -5.85 -8.89 -0.46
N HIS A 228 -6.00 -7.66 0.01
CA HIS A 228 -6.10 -7.38 1.45
C HIS A 228 -7.38 -8.00 2.03
N ILE A 229 -8.52 -7.83 1.36
CA ILE A 229 -9.79 -8.45 1.77
C ILE A 229 -9.66 -9.98 1.81
N ALA A 230 -9.08 -10.58 0.77
CA ALA A 230 -8.84 -12.02 0.72
C ALA A 230 -7.92 -12.48 1.86
N ALA A 231 -6.81 -11.77 2.10
CA ALA A 231 -5.88 -12.10 3.18
C ALA A 231 -6.51 -11.97 4.58
N LEU A 232 -7.52 -11.11 4.74
CA LEU A 232 -8.29 -10.99 5.98
C LEU A 232 -9.29 -12.13 6.16
N PHE A 233 -10.00 -12.54 5.12
CA PHE A 233 -11.23 -13.32 5.27
C PHE A 233 -11.18 -14.73 4.65
N ASP A 234 -10.25 -15.02 3.74
CA ASP A 234 -10.07 -16.36 3.19
C ASP A 234 -9.45 -17.28 4.25
N PRO A 235 -10.13 -18.37 4.68
CA PRO A 235 -9.60 -19.28 5.69
C PRO A 235 -8.38 -20.08 5.20
N ASP A 236 -8.18 -20.20 3.88
CA ASP A 236 -7.07 -20.95 3.29
C ASP A 236 -5.78 -20.10 3.19
N ILE A 237 -5.88 -18.80 3.45
CA ILE A 237 -4.73 -17.88 3.43
C ILE A 237 -4.27 -17.66 4.87
N VAL A 238 -3.26 -18.42 5.28
CA VAL A 238 -2.65 -18.34 6.62
C VAL A 238 -1.14 -18.34 6.50
N GLY A 239 -0.48 -17.33 7.08
CA GLY A 239 0.98 -17.25 7.10
C GLY A 239 1.60 -16.97 5.74
N GLN A 240 0.85 -16.39 4.79
CA GLN A 240 1.32 -16.21 3.41
C GLN A 240 1.84 -14.81 3.14
N ARG A 241 2.79 -14.73 2.20
CA ARG A 241 3.24 -13.48 1.57
C ARG A 241 2.69 -13.36 0.16
N LEU A 242 1.61 -12.62 -0.01
CA LEU A 242 0.92 -12.43 -1.28
C LEU A 242 1.62 -11.34 -2.11
N HIS A 243 2.44 -11.75 -3.07
CA HIS A 243 3.06 -10.83 -4.02
C HIS A 243 2.04 -10.27 -5.02
N ALA A 244 1.59 -9.04 -4.77
CA ALA A 244 0.60 -8.36 -5.59
C ALA A 244 1.26 -7.66 -6.80
N TRP A 245 1.72 -8.48 -7.75
CA TRP A 245 2.48 -8.05 -8.92
C TRP A 245 1.70 -8.37 -10.20
N GLY A 246 0.99 -7.38 -10.75
CA GLY A 246 0.03 -7.59 -11.84
C GLY A 246 0.69 -7.75 -13.20
N SER A 247 1.31 -6.69 -13.71
CA SER A 247 1.89 -6.65 -15.05
C SER A 247 3.29 -6.06 -15.03
N TYR A 248 4.24 -6.73 -15.68
CA TYR A 248 5.53 -6.13 -15.99
C TYR A 248 5.38 -5.21 -17.22
N ARG A 249 5.64 -3.92 -17.04
CA ARG A 249 5.51 -2.88 -18.05
C ARG A 249 6.65 -1.89 -17.95
N ASN A 250 6.79 -1.08 -18.99
CA ASN A 250 7.69 0.06 -19.00
C ASN A 250 6.96 1.36 -19.33
N TRP A 251 7.67 2.48 -19.23
CA TRP A 251 7.11 3.80 -19.50
C TRP A 251 6.65 4.00 -20.94
N ASN A 252 7.33 3.42 -21.93
CA ASN A 252 6.88 3.50 -23.31
C ASN A 252 5.54 2.78 -23.49
N ASP A 253 5.30 1.67 -22.79
CA ASP A 253 3.98 1.03 -22.80
C ASP A 253 2.90 2.00 -22.30
N ALA A 254 3.18 2.77 -21.23
CA ALA A 254 2.26 3.79 -20.74
C ALA A 254 2.07 4.95 -21.73
N ILE A 255 3.14 5.42 -22.38
CA ILE A 255 3.08 6.47 -23.40
C ILE A 255 2.21 6.02 -24.58
N GLU A 256 2.41 4.80 -25.09
CA GLU A 256 1.61 4.22 -26.16
C GLU A 256 0.12 4.20 -25.80
N ILE A 257 -0.21 3.72 -24.59
CA ILE A 257 -1.60 3.68 -24.12
C ILE A 257 -2.19 5.08 -23.97
N LEU A 258 -1.43 6.03 -23.43
CA LEU A 258 -1.88 7.42 -23.27
C LEU A 258 -2.13 8.10 -24.63
N ASP A 259 -1.25 7.86 -25.60
CA ASP A 259 -1.36 8.42 -26.96
C ASP A 259 -2.49 7.75 -27.76
N GLU A 260 -2.76 6.46 -27.56
CA GLU A 260 -3.90 5.76 -28.15
C GLU A 260 -5.23 6.21 -27.53
N TYR A 261 -5.29 6.31 -26.20
CA TYR A 261 -6.50 6.65 -25.46
C TYR A 261 -6.88 8.13 -25.59
N ASP A 262 -5.89 9.02 -25.71
CA ASP A 262 -6.09 10.45 -25.89
C ASP A 262 -5.14 11.05 -26.94
N PRO A 263 -5.37 10.79 -28.24
CA PRO A 263 -4.46 11.22 -29.31
C PRO A 263 -4.29 12.74 -29.41
N GLU A 264 -5.26 13.51 -28.93
CA GLU A 264 -5.23 14.97 -28.97
C GLU A 264 -4.65 15.61 -27.71
N SER A 265 -4.30 14.81 -26.70
CA SER A 265 -3.70 15.33 -25.46
C SER A 265 -2.38 16.03 -25.73
N GLN A 266 -2.19 17.14 -25.02
CA GLN A 266 -0.99 17.96 -25.05
C GLN A 266 -0.47 18.17 -23.62
N PRO A 267 0.86 18.28 -23.44
CA PRO A 267 1.89 18.20 -24.49
C PRO A 267 2.10 16.76 -24.99
N LYS A 268 2.66 16.63 -26.19
CA LYS A 268 3.08 15.33 -26.71
C LYS A 268 4.14 14.70 -25.82
N ARG A 269 4.05 13.38 -25.66
CA ARG A 269 4.99 12.57 -24.89
C ARG A 269 6.11 12.09 -25.80
N SER A 270 7.32 12.09 -25.27
CA SER A 270 8.46 11.53 -25.98
C SER A 270 8.74 10.13 -25.45
N PHE A 271 8.82 9.16 -26.37
CA PHE A 271 9.32 7.83 -26.04
C PHE A 271 10.71 7.94 -25.43
N ILE A 272 10.95 7.17 -24.39
CA ILE A 272 12.28 7.07 -23.81
C ILE A 272 13.08 6.07 -24.63
N GLY A 273 14.29 6.45 -25.03
CA GLY A 273 15.18 5.63 -25.86
C GLY A 273 15.44 4.25 -25.24
N HIS A 274 15.81 3.28 -26.07
CA HIS A 274 16.03 1.89 -25.65
C HIS A 274 17.02 1.73 -24.48
N ASP A 275 18.00 2.62 -24.36
CA ASP A 275 19.00 2.64 -23.29
C ASP A 275 18.43 3.09 -21.93
N GLY A 276 17.26 3.76 -21.90
CA GLY A 276 16.57 4.19 -20.68
C GLY A 276 15.63 3.14 -20.10
N VAL A 277 15.21 2.17 -20.92
CA VAL A 277 14.28 1.11 -20.50
C VAL A 277 15.06 -0.11 -20.04
N ALA A 278 15.75 0.03 -18.91
CA ALA A 278 16.53 -1.07 -18.34
C ALA A 278 15.58 -2.20 -17.87
N ARG A 279 15.69 -3.39 -18.47
CA ARG A 279 14.75 -4.52 -18.29
C ARG A 279 15.29 -5.52 -17.27
N GLY A 280 15.04 -5.32 -15.98
CA GLY A 280 15.23 -6.38 -14.97
C GLY A 280 13.94 -7.16 -14.77
N GLN A 281 13.97 -8.50 -14.80
CA GLN A 281 12.77 -9.32 -14.58
C GLN A 281 12.82 -10.00 -13.20
N LEU A 282 11.79 -9.74 -12.39
CA LEU A 282 11.54 -10.49 -11.17
C LEU A 282 10.53 -11.60 -11.49
N TYR A 283 10.88 -12.83 -11.13
CA TYR A 283 9.99 -13.99 -11.23
C TYR A 283 9.57 -14.40 -9.83
N THR A 284 8.29 -14.69 -9.63
CA THR A 284 7.77 -15.22 -8.37
C THR A 284 6.85 -16.41 -8.63
N ARG A 285 6.49 -17.17 -7.58
CA ARG A 285 5.36 -18.10 -7.64
C ARG A 285 4.06 -17.28 -7.71
N ALA A 286 3.72 -16.85 -8.91
CA ALA A 286 2.48 -16.14 -9.20
C ALA A 286 1.19 -16.99 -9.18
N PRO A 287 1.19 -18.34 -9.37
CA PRO A 287 -0.06 -19.10 -9.48
C PRO A 287 -0.97 -19.00 -8.25
N GLU A 288 -0.43 -19.00 -7.03
CA GLU A 288 -1.27 -18.97 -5.81
C GLU A 288 -2.05 -17.65 -5.72
N VAL A 289 -1.38 -16.51 -5.90
CA VAL A 289 -2.02 -15.18 -5.85
C VAL A 289 -3.07 -15.01 -6.96
N ARG A 290 -2.79 -15.55 -8.16
CA ARG A 290 -3.75 -15.52 -9.27
C ARG A 290 -5.01 -16.32 -8.97
N GLN A 291 -4.86 -17.49 -8.34
CA GLN A 291 -6.01 -18.30 -7.92
C GLN A 291 -6.83 -17.58 -6.86
N VAL A 292 -6.19 -16.91 -5.89
CA VAL A 292 -6.89 -16.09 -4.90
C VAL A 292 -7.72 -15.02 -5.59
N LEU A 293 -7.13 -14.21 -6.48
CA LEU A 293 -7.87 -13.19 -7.22
C LEU A 293 -9.02 -13.75 -8.05
N HIS A 294 -8.79 -14.85 -8.76
CA HIS A 294 -9.84 -15.50 -9.56
C HIS A 294 -11.03 -15.90 -8.69
N ARG A 295 -10.79 -16.53 -7.52
CA ARG A 295 -11.85 -16.89 -6.57
C ARG A 295 -12.60 -15.68 -6.05
N TRP A 296 -11.86 -14.66 -5.60
CA TRP A 296 -12.43 -13.46 -5.00
C TRP A 296 -13.09 -12.50 -6.00
N LYS A 297 -12.83 -12.68 -7.30
CA LYS A 297 -13.58 -12.06 -8.41
C LYS A 297 -14.80 -12.88 -8.86
N GLY A 298 -15.15 -13.95 -8.15
CA GLY A 298 -16.34 -14.76 -8.43
C GLY A 298 -16.12 -15.92 -9.41
N ASN A 299 -14.86 -16.33 -9.63
CA ASN A 299 -14.47 -17.40 -10.57
C ASN A 299 -14.91 -17.17 -12.03
N ASP A 300 -15.06 -15.91 -12.42
CA ASP A 300 -15.40 -15.55 -13.79
C ASP A 300 -14.16 -15.67 -14.70
N SER A 301 -14.04 -16.82 -15.35
CA SER A 301 -12.96 -17.10 -16.31
C SER A 301 -12.93 -16.17 -17.52
N SER A 302 -13.99 -15.37 -17.75
CA SER A 302 -14.00 -14.36 -18.82
C SER A 302 -13.26 -13.08 -18.41
N GLN A 303 -13.08 -12.86 -17.10
CA GLN A 303 -12.36 -11.70 -16.58
C GLN A 303 -10.87 -11.99 -16.43
N PRO A 304 -10.01 -11.01 -16.77
CA PRO A 304 -8.59 -11.16 -16.54
C PRO A 304 -8.31 -11.22 -15.02
N CYS A 305 -7.40 -12.12 -14.63
CA CYS A 305 -7.03 -12.33 -13.24
C CYS A 305 -6.59 -11.02 -12.55
N TRP A 306 -5.70 -10.27 -13.22
CA TRP A 306 -5.34 -8.90 -12.85
C TRP A 306 -6.09 -7.94 -13.75
N LYS A 307 -6.45 -6.78 -13.23
CA LYS A 307 -6.93 -5.69 -14.07
C LYS A 307 -5.82 -5.33 -15.07
N PRO A 308 -6.11 -5.27 -16.38
CA PRO A 308 -5.09 -4.94 -17.37
C PRO A 308 -4.51 -3.54 -17.14
N PHE A 309 -3.19 -3.40 -17.32
CA PHE A 309 -2.48 -2.14 -17.17
C PHE A 309 -3.11 -1.02 -18.00
N GLU A 310 -3.49 -1.35 -19.24
CA GLU A 310 -4.14 -0.47 -20.20
C GLU A 310 -5.44 0.10 -19.62
N LYS A 311 -6.28 -0.76 -19.04
CA LYS A 311 -7.54 -0.35 -18.40
C LYS A 311 -7.28 0.59 -17.21
N THR A 312 -6.30 0.26 -16.36
CA THR A 312 -5.92 1.08 -15.22
C THR A 312 -5.41 2.47 -15.61
N ILE A 313 -4.61 2.56 -16.68
CA ILE A 313 -4.13 3.85 -17.22
C ILE A 313 -5.31 4.68 -17.73
N CYS A 314 -6.20 4.11 -18.54
CA CYS A 314 -7.36 4.81 -19.10
C CYS A 314 -8.28 5.37 -18.00
N GLU A 315 -8.60 4.56 -16.98
CA GLU A 315 -9.41 5.01 -15.85
C GLU A 315 -8.72 6.11 -15.02
N SER A 316 -7.39 6.06 -14.89
CA SER A 316 -6.62 7.12 -14.24
C SER A 316 -6.70 8.43 -15.02
N VAL A 317 -6.60 8.40 -16.36
CA VAL A 317 -6.77 9.57 -17.23
C VAL A 317 -8.15 10.20 -17.08
N ASP A 318 -9.20 9.37 -16.99
CA ASP A 318 -10.56 9.88 -16.79
C ASP A 318 -10.72 10.64 -15.48
N VAL A 319 -10.04 10.20 -14.41
CA VAL A 319 -9.97 10.91 -13.14
C VAL A 319 -9.22 12.23 -13.30
N PHE A 320 -8.06 12.23 -13.97
CA PHE A 320 -7.27 13.43 -14.20
C PHE A 320 -8.08 14.50 -14.93
N ARG A 321 -8.81 14.12 -15.99
CA ARG A 321 -9.71 15.01 -16.74
C ARG A 321 -10.82 15.61 -15.87
N LYS A 322 -11.44 14.79 -15.02
CA LYS A 322 -12.48 15.25 -14.08
C LYS A 322 -11.92 16.30 -13.13
N MET A 323 -10.73 16.07 -12.58
CA MET A 323 -10.08 17.01 -11.66
C MET A 323 -9.67 18.32 -12.34
N SER A 324 -9.12 18.25 -13.56
CA SER A 324 -8.74 19.45 -14.32
C SER A 324 -9.94 20.32 -14.70
N ARG A 325 -11.10 19.72 -14.99
CA ARG A 325 -12.35 20.46 -15.27
C ARG A 325 -12.96 21.08 -14.00
N GLY A 326 -12.90 20.37 -12.87
CA GLY A 326 -13.43 20.81 -11.58
C GLY A 326 -12.68 21.98 -10.94
N ARG A 327 -11.38 22.16 -11.26
CA ARG A 327 -10.57 23.29 -10.76
C ARG A 327 -10.63 24.56 -11.62
N SER A 328 -11.51 24.65 -12.62
CA SER A 328 -11.68 25.83 -13.48
C SER A 328 -12.34 27.06 -12.81
N ARG A 329 -12.21 27.22 -11.48
CA ARG A 329 -12.72 28.40 -10.77
C ARG A 329 -11.98 28.71 -9.46
N ALA A 330 -10.68 29.01 -9.55
CA ALA A 330 -9.99 30.06 -8.78
C ALA A 330 -8.51 30.12 -9.21
N PRO A 331 -7.99 31.27 -9.67
CA PRO A 331 -6.56 31.45 -9.83
C PRO A 331 -5.96 31.77 -8.45
N SER A 332 -5.06 30.94 -7.96
CA SER A 332 -4.11 31.36 -6.93
C SER A 332 -2.72 30.90 -7.34
N GLU A 333 -1.88 31.91 -7.56
CA GLU A 333 -0.48 31.85 -7.93
C GLU A 333 0.31 30.89 -7.03
N VAL A 334 1.01 29.94 -7.64
CA VAL A 334 2.32 29.52 -7.13
C VAL A 334 3.29 29.71 -8.29
N ALA A 335 3.77 30.93 -8.39
CA ALA A 335 4.97 31.23 -9.16
C ALA A 335 6.12 30.42 -8.57
N LEU A 336 6.79 29.67 -9.44
CA LEU A 336 8.17 29.24 -9.24
C LEU A 336 9.02 30.49 -8.98
N ALA A 337 9.29 30.81 -7.72
CA ALA A 337 10.24 31.83 -7.34
C ALA A 337 11.57 31.17 -6.99
N SER A 338 12.59 31.61 -7.72
CA SER A 338 14.01 31.35 -7.58
C SER A 338 14.55 31.55 -6.17
N ARG A 339 15.60 30.77 -5.87
CA ARG A 339 16.53 30.92 -4.74
C ARG A 339 16.91 32.37 -4.46
N ASP A 340 16.99 32.72 -3.18
CA ASP A 340 18.09 33.53 -2.63
C ASP A 340 18.35 33.13 -1.17
N GLU A 341 19.64 32.94 -0.86
CA GLU A 341 20.18 32.71 0.48
C GLU A 341 20.13 34.00 1.30
N ALA A 342 19.57 33.96 2.52
CA ALA A 342 20.14 34.57 3.71
C ALA A 342 19.19 34.42 4.92
N ALA A 343 19.76 33.90 6.01
CA ALA A 343 19.39 34.06 7.42
C ALA A 343 19.20 32.72 8.14
N ALA A 344 20.30 32.24 8.71
CA ALA A 344 20.28 31.41 9.90
C ALA A 344 19.85 32.30 11.07
N GLU A 345 18.76 31.92 11.76
CA GLU A 345 18.69 31.74 13.22
C GLU A 345 17.24 31.56 13.67
N ASP A 346 17.09 30.62 14.61
CA ASP A 346 15.98 30.44 15.55
C ASP A 346 14.59 30.05 14.99
N ALA A 347 14.33 28.75 14.99
CA ALA A 347 12.97 28.22 15.01
C ALA A 347 12.96 26.87 15.75
N GLY A 348 12.64 26.94 17.04
CA GLY A 348 12.24 25.77 17.83
C GLY A 348 11.00 25.07 17.25
N ASP A 349 10.86 23.79 17.64
CA ASP A 349 9.73 22.88 17.44
C ASP A 349 8.60 23.42 16.55
N LYS A 350 8.68 23.10 15.26
CA LYS A 350 7.54 23.23 14.34
C LYS A 350 7.23 21.87 13.73
N ASP A 351 6.08 21.37 14.15
CA ASP A 351 5.19 20.37 13.54
C ASP A 351 5.78 19.57 12.37
N ILE A 352 6.28 18.37 12.70
CA ILE A 352 6.54 17.32 11.71
C ILE A 352 5.17 16.78 11.25
N ILE A 353 4.82 17.04 9.99
CA ILE A 353 3.61 16.50 9.36
C ILE A 353 3.89 15.06 8.92
N TRP A 354 3.32 14.10 9.64
CA TRP A 354 3.32 12.68 9.29
C TRP A 354 2.20 12.38 8.30
N ASP A 355 2.53 11.75 7.17
CA ASP A 355 1.57 11.36 6.13
C ASP A 355 0.80 10.11 6.60
N VAL A 356 -0.50 10.27 6.85
CA VAL A 356 -1.33 9.25 7.53
C VAL A 356 -1.49 8.02 6.64
N GLY A 357 -0.80 6.93 6.99
CA GLY A 357 -1.08 5.61 6.44
C GLY A 357 -2.47 5.18 6.87
N LEU A 358 -3.36 4.99 5.90
CA LEU A 358 -4.76 4.68 6.13
C LEU A 358 -4.92 3.23 6.62
N VAL A 359 -5.57 3.06 7.76
CA VAL A 359 -6.05 1.78 8.29
C VAL A 359 -7.56 1.74 8.10
N PRO A 360 -8.10 0.93 7.19
CA PRO A 360 -9.52 0.60 7.24
C PRO A 360 -9.75 -0.34 8.44
N LEU A 361 -10.42 0.16 9.47
CA LEU A 361 -10.99 -0.65 10.54
C LEU A 361 -12.33 -1.21 10.05
N ILE A 362 -12.47 -2.53 10.03
CA ILE A 362 -13.72 -3.20 9.61
C ILE A 362 -14.37 -3.76 10.88
N SER A 363 -15.55 -3.25 11.26
CA SER A 363 -16.38 -3.78 12.33
C SER A 363 -17.48 -4.70 11.78
N GLU A 364 -17.70 -5.84 12.44
CA GLU A 364 -18.80 -6.75 12.13
C GLU A 364 -20.13 -6.22 12.69
N SER A 365 -20.87 -5.50 11.86
CA SER A 365 -22.32 -5.47 11.98
C SER A 365 -22.92 -5.44 10.57
N TYR A 366 -23.94 -6.28 10.31
CA TYR A 366 -24.71 -6.44 9.05
C TYR A 366 -24.50 -7.70 8.19
N PHE A 367 -24.24 -8.86 8.79
CA PHE A 367 -24.68 -10.16 8.23
C PHE A 367 -25.79 -10.80 9.07
N ALA A 368 -26.86 -10.06 9.34
CA ALA A 368 -28.09 -10.61 9.90
C ALA A 368 -29.31 -9.76 9.53
N SER A 369 -29.68 -9.69 8.25
CA SER A 369 -31.08 -9.49 7.84
C SER A 369 -31.23 -9.67 6.33
N GLY A 370 -31.74 -10.83 5.94
CA GLY A 370 -32.06 -11.15 4.55
C GLY A 370 -32.95 -12.37 4.50
N ASN A 371 -34.25 -12.14 4.71
CA ASN A 371 -35.34 -13.12 4.69
C ASN A 371 -35.23 -14.13 3.54
N GLY A 372 -35.02 -15.41 3.89
CA GLY A 372 -35.31 -16.56 3.05
C GLY A 372 -36.30 -17.48 3.77
N ARG A 373 -37.58 -17.33 3.46
CA ARG A 373 -38.66 -18.23 3.91
C ARG A 373 -38.34 -19.67 3.50
N PHE A 374 -38.24 -20.58 4.47
CA PHE A 374 -38.60 -21.98 4.23
C PHE A 374 -39.62 -22.43 5.27
N ALA A 375 -40.78 -22.81 4.74
CA ALA A 375 -41.92 -23.29 5.50
C ALA A 375 -41.59 -24.62 6.16
N SER A 376 -41.90 -24.70 7.44
CA SER A 376 -42.10 -25.94 8.17
C SER A 376 -43.25 -26.74 7.56
N ASN A 377 -42.99 -27.98 7.17
CA ASN A 377 -43.99 -29.04 7.24
C ASN A 377 -43.29 -30.27 7.80
N GLY A 378 -43.70 -30.64 9.01
CA GLY A 378 -43.33 -31.91 9.61
C GLY A 378 -44.11 -33.06 8.99
N ALA A 379 -43.45 -34.21 8.92
CA ALA A 379 -44.10 -35.50 9.03
C ALA A 379 -43.06 -36.50 9.54
N ASP A 380 -43.39 -37.12 10.68
CA ASP A 380 -42.79 -38.31 11.25
C ASP A 380 -42.54 -39.40 10.19
N SER A 381 -41.43 -40.13 10.34
CA SER A 381 -41.48 -41.60 10.56
C SER A 381 -40.06 -42.20 10.67
N SER A 382 -39.76 -42.72 11.86
CA SER A 382 -39.13 -44.02 12.13
C SER A 382 -37.99 -44.57 11.24
N GLY A 383 -36.83 -44.78 11.89
CA GLY A 383 -36.28 -46.14 12.06
C GLY A 383 -35.18 -46.62 11.11
N GLY A 384 -34.08 -47.09 11.71
CA GLY A 384 -33.34 -48.27 11.22
C GLY A 384 -31.88 -48.06 10.82
N HIS A 385 -30.97 -48.67 11.59
CA HIS A 385 -29.76 -49.43 11.21
C HIS A 385 -29.09 -49.07 9.87
N LEU A 386 -27.80 -48.70 9.81
CA LEU A 386 -26.59 -49.40 10.29
C LEU A 386 -25.42 -48.41 10.32
#